data_AF-A0A202FEQ1-F1
#
_entry.id   AF-A0A202FEQ1-F1
#
_cell.length_a   1.000
_cell.length_b   1.000
_cell.length_c   1.000
_cell.angle_alpha   90.00
_cell.angle_beta   90.00
_cell.angle_gamma   90.00
#
_symmetry.space_group_name_H-M   'P 1'
#
loop_
_entity.id
_entity.type
_entity.pdbx_description
1 polymer ?
#
loop_
_entity_poly.entity_id
_entity_poly.type
_entity_poly.pdbx_seq_one_letter_code
_entity_poly.pdbx_strand_id
1 'polypeptide(L)'
;MNSATQVLLVIASFILALSVLVGLILISTSLFQIKGLIRTKNKLLLQRSRPYVICRRIRKQTIEIRNVGNSPARIDEIESDTVDFSYLNQKDIFSGQFFNYPIAENQDASIFVKYHDQINHFEEKFTV
;
A
#
# COMPACT_ATOMS: atom_id res chain seq x y z
N MET A 1 -27.41 46.69 39.66
CA MET A 1 -26.25 45.79 39.56
C MET A 1 -25.05 46.55 40.09
N ASN A 2 -24.31 46.01 41.06
CA ASN A 2 -23.19 46.74 41.68
C ASN A 2 -21.97 46.74 40.74
N SER A 3 -21.19 47.83 40.71
CA SER A 3 -20.00 47.98 39.85
C SER A 3 -19.01 46.82 40.03
N ALA A 4 -18.87 46.30 41.25
CA ALA A 4 -18.04 45.13 41.52
C ALA A 4 -18.49 43.88 40.74
N THR A 5 -19.80 43.65 40.63
CA THR A 5 -20.37 42.53 39.87
C THR A 5 -20.15 42.69 38.37
N GLN A 6 -20.22 43.92 37.85
CA GLN A 6 -19.92 44.22 36.45
C GLN A 6 -18.45 43.95 36.12
N VAL A 7 -17.53 44.41 36.96
CA VAL A 7 -16.08 44.18 36.79
C VAL A 7 -15.76 42.68 36.82
N LEU A 8 -16.36 41.92 37.76
CA LEU A 8 -16.18 40.47 37.85
C LEU A 8 -16.63 39.75 36.57
N LEU A 9 -17.80 40.10 36.04
CA LEU A 9 -18.35 39.53 34.80
C LEU A 9 -17.44 39.81 33.60
N VAL A 10 -16.87 41.01 33.50
CA VAL A 10 -15.92 41.37 32.43
C VAL A 10 -14.66 40.51 32.52
N ILE A 11 -14.05 40.38 33.70
CA ILE A 11 -12.86 39.55 33.90
C ILE A 11 -13.15 38.08 33.56
N ALA A 12 -14.27 37.54 34.03
CA ALA A 12 -14.67 36.16 33.73
C ALA A 12 -14.89 35.94 32.23
N SER A 13 -15.51 36.90 31.53
CA SER A 13 -15.71 36.82 30.08
C SER A 13 -14.39 36.83 29.31
N PHE A 14 -13.39 37.58 29.79
CA PHE A 14 -12.05 37.63 29.20
C PHE A 14 -11.31 36.30 29.37
N ILE A 15 -11.39 35.70 30.56
CA ILE A 15 -10.80 34.38 30.84
C ILE A 15 -11.46 33.29 29.99
N LEU A 16 -12.79 33.30 29.85
CA LEU A 16 -13.50 32.36 28.99
C LEU A 16 -13.08 32.51 27.53
N ALA A 17 -12.98 33.75 27.02
CA ALA A 17 -12.56 34.02 25.65
C ALA A 17 -11.13 33.49 25.39
N LEU A 18 -10.19 33.76 26.31
CA LEU A 18 -8.82 33.24 26.21
C LEU A 18 -8.78 31.71 26.26
N SER A 19 -9.56 31.09 27.14
CA SER A 19 -9.60 29.62 27.27
C SER A 19 -10.13 28.96 26.00
N VAL A 20 -11.16 29.54 25.38
CA VAL A 20 -11.70 29.07 24.09
C VAL A 20 -10.66 29.24 22.98
N LEU A 21 -9.96 30.39 22.94
CA LEU A 21 -8.93 30.65 21.95
C LEU A 21 -7.79 29.62 22.04
N VAL A 22 -7.28 29.38 23.24
CA VAL A 22 -6.22 28.37 23.47
C VAL A 22 -6.72 26.98 23.10
N GLY A 23 -7.95 26.63 23.47
CA GLY A 23 -8.58 25.35 23.09
C GLY A 23 -8.65 25.16 21.58
N LEU A 24 -9.08 26.18 20.83
CA LEU A 24 -9.15 26.13 19.36
C LEU A 24 -7.77 25.96 18.72
N ILE A 25 -6.75 26.63 19.24
CA ILE A 25 -5.36 26.49 18.75
C ILE A 25 -4.87 25.06 18.98
N LEU A 26 -5.05 24.51 20.19
CA LEU A 26 -4.62 23.16 20.54
C LEU A 26 -5.33 22.08 19.71
N ILE A 27 -6.64 22.22 19.50
CA ILE A 27 -7.41 21.31 18.65
C ILE A 27 -6.90 21.37 17.22
N SER A 28 -6.71 22.59 16.68
CA SER A 28 -6.26 22.78 15.30
C SER A 28 -4.88 22.17 15.07
N THR A 29 -3.91 22.43 15.94
CA THR A 29 -2.55 21.88 15.81
C THR A 29 -2.56 20.35 15.89
N SER A 30 -3.35 19.79 16.81
CA SER A 30 -3.50 18.33 16.94
C SER A 30 -4.10 17.71 15.68
N LEU A 31 -5.12 18.33 15.07
CA LEU A 31 -5.73 17.84 13.83
C LEU A 31 -4.74 17.84 12.66
N PHE A 32 -3.93 18.89 12.53
CA PHE A 32 -2.89 18.95 11.49
C PHE A 32 -1.84 17.85 11.67
N GLN A 33 -1.41 17.59 12.90
CA GLN A 33 -0.46 16.51 13.21
C GLN A 33 -1.04 15.13 12.89
N ILE A 34 -2.28 14.86 13.30
CA ILE A 34 -2.98 13.60 13.02
C ILE A 34 -3.08 13.36 11.52
N LYS A 35 -3.48 14.38 10.74
CA LYS A 35 -3.56 14.29 9.28
C LYS A 35 -2.20 13.92 8.66
N GLY A 36 -1.12 14.55 9.13
CA GLY A 36 0.24 14.22 8.69
C GLY A 36 0.63 12.77 9.01
N LEU A 37 0.37 12.33 10.24
CA LEU A 37 0.63 10.97 10.71
C LEU A 37 -0.14 9.92 9.90
N ILE A 38 -1.44 10.14 9.67
CA ILE A 38 -2.27 9.23 8.88
C ILE A 38 -1.71 9.09 7.46
N ARG A 39 -1.32 10.20 6.82
CA ARG A 39 -0.75 10.16 5.47
C ARG A 39 0.52 9.31 5.42
N THR A 40 1.41 9.48 6.39
CA THR A 40 2.66 8.69 6.48
C THR A 40 2.36 7.23 6.75
N LYS A 41 1.46 6.93 7.70
CA LYS A 41 1.07 5.55 8.03
C LYS A 41 0.44 4.85 6.82
N ASN A 42 -0.46 5.52 6.10
CA ASN A 42 -1.05 4.97 4.88
C ASN A 42 0.00 4.70 3.81
N LYS A 43 0.97 5.60 3.61
CA LYS A 43 2.08 5.37 2.67
C LYS A 43 2.90 4.13 3.06
N LEU A 44 3.23 3.97 4.33
CA LEU A 44 3.98 2.82 4.83
C LEU A 44 3.16 1.52 4.73
N LEU A 45 1.86 1.58 5.03
CA LEU A 45 0.97 0.44 4.86
C LEU A 45 0.94 -0.01 3.41
N LEU A 46 0.71 0.91 2.46
CA LEU A 46 0.72 0.62 1.02
C LEU A 46 2.05 -0.02 0.57
N GLN A 47 3.19 0.48 1.06
CA GLN A 47 4.50 -0.10 0.74
C GLN A 47 4.67 -1.50 1.32
N ARG A 48 4.21 -1.73 2.56
CA ARG A 48 4.35 -3.02 3.24
C ARG A 48 3.36 -4.06 2.69
N SER A 49 2.18 -3.65 2.29
CA SER A 49 1.09 -4.48 1.78
C SER A 49 1.12 -4.66 0.27
N ARG A 50 2.19 -4.26 -0.41
CA ARG A 50 2.30 -4.43 -1.86
C ARG A 50 2.68 -5.87 -2.21
N PRO A 51 1.96 -6.52 -3.15
CA PRO A 51 2.41 -7.76 -3.74
C PRO A 51 3.57 -7.48 -4.70
N TYR A 52 4.53 -8.41 -4.75
CA TYR A 52 5.66 -8.33 -5.67
C TYR A 52 5.78 -9.68 -6.36
N VAL A 53 5.26 -9.78 -7.58
CA VAL A 53 5.41 -10.99 -8.38
C VAL A 53 6.72 -10.89 -9.13
N ILE A 54 7.55 -11.92 -9.04
CA ILE A 54 8.80 -12.02 -9.78
C ILE A 54 8.79 -13.27 -10.63
N CYS A 55 9.43 -13.18 -11.80
CA CYS A 55 9.73 -14.34 -12.64
C CYS A 55 11.25 -14.52 -12.73
N ARG A 56 11.74 -15.72 -12.44
CA ARG A 56 13.19 -16.03 -12.50
C ARG A 56 13.46 -17.43 -13.04
N ARG A 57 14.60 -17.60 -13.70
CA ARG A 57 15.05 -18.90 -14.18
C ARG A 57 15.79 -19.63 -13.07
N ILE A 58 15.41 -20.88 -12.85
CA ILE A 58 16.03 -21.80 -11.90
C ILE A 58 16.66 -22.94 -12.69
N ARG A 59 17.96 -23.22 -12.42
CA ARG A 59 18.69 -24.38 -12.96
C ARG A 59 18.58 -24.53 -14.50
N LYS A 60 18.56 -23.42 -15.23
CA LYS A 60 18.51 -23.33 -16.71
C LYS A 60 17.26 -23.88 -17.41
N GLN A 61 16.54 -24.81 -16.80
CA GLN A 61 15.42 -25.55 -17.42
C GLN A 61 14.07 -25.29 -16.74
N THR A 62 13.97 -24.31 -15.84
CA THR A 62 12.72 -24.03 -15.12
C THR A 62 12.53 -22.54 -14.92
N ILE A 63 11.32 -22.04 -15.13
CA ILE A 63 10.89 -20.70 -14.75
C ILE A 63 10.09 -20.81 -13.48
N GLU A 64 10.44 -20.00 -12.48
CA GLU A 64 9.69 -19.82 -11.25
C GLU A 64 8.97 -18.48 -11.28
N ILE A 65 7.66 -18.52 -11.09
CA ILE A 65 6.83 -17.36 -10.80
C ILE A 65 6.55 -17.38 -9.30
N ARG A 66 6.90 -16.32 -8.59
CA ARG A 66 6.79 -16.24 -7.12
C ARG A 66 6.28 -14.89 -6.69
N ASN A 67 5.40 -14.86 -5.69
CA ASN A 67 5.12 -13.63 -4.96
C ASN A 67 6.09 -13.49 -3.79
N VAL A 68 6.96 -12.49 -3.82
CA VAL A 68 7.90 -12.13 -2.74
C VAL A 68 7.39 -10.96 -1.89
N GLY A 69 6.24 -10.39 -2.23
CA GLY A 69 5.58 -9.37 -1.42
C GLY A 69 4.87 -9.96 -0.21
N ASN A 70 4.45 -9.10 0.72
CA ASN A 70 3.82 -9.54 1.99
C ASN A 70 2.30 -9.69 1.90
N SER A 71 1.72 -9.49 0.73
CA SER A 71 0.27 -9.60 0.48
C SER A 71 0.01 -10.51 -0.71
N PRO A 72 -1.18 -11.13 -0.79
CA PRO A 72 -1.57 -11.92 -1.96
C PRO A 72 -1.62 -11.06 -3.23
N ALA A 73 -1.16 -11.62 -4.33
CA ALA A 73 -1.27 -11.04 -5.66
C ALA A 73 -2.34 -11.82 -6.42
N ARG A 74 -3.38 -11.14 -6.92
CA ARG A 74 -4.32 -11.78 -7.84
C ARG A 74 -3.82 -11.56 -9.26
N ILE A 75 -3.52 -12.65 -9.95
CA ILE A 75 -3.06 -12.62 -11.34
C ILE A 75 -4.25 -12.36 -12.25
N ASP A 76 -4.18 -11.31 -13.04
CA ASP A 76 -5.18 -11.03 -14.06
C ASP A 76 -4.86 -11.82 -15.33
N GLU A 77 -3.61 -11.71 -15.76
CA GLU A 77 -3.13 -12.24 -17.02
C GLU A 77 -1.61 -12.43 -16.98
N ILE A 78 -1.14 -13.56 -17.51
CA ILE A 78 0.26 -13.81 -17.80
C ILE A 78 0.41 -14.12 -19.28
N GLU A 79 1.14 -13.26 -19.99
CA GLU A 79 1.49 -13.44 -21.40
C GLU A 79 2.95 -13.90 -21.48
N SER A 80 3.22 -14.93 -22.29
CA SER A 80 4.58 -15.36 -22.58
C SER A 80 4.68 -15.95 -23.98
N ASP A 81 5.84 -15.73 -24.59
CA ASP A 81 6.11 -16.17 -25.97
C ASP A 81 6.36 -17.69 -26.06
N THR A 82 6.71 -18.34 -24.94
CA THR A 82 7.29 -19.70 -24.96
C THR A 82 6.60 -20.70 -24.03
N VAL A 83 5.89 -20.24 -23.01
CA VAL A 83 5.24 -21.09 -21.99
C VAL A 83 3.81 -20.64 -21.78
N ASP A 84 2.88 -21.59 -21.75
CA ASP A 84 1.50 -21.31 -21.40
C ASP A 84 1.32 -21.25 -19.87
N PHE A 85 1.06 -20.04 -19.36
CA PHE A 85 0.79 -19.77 -17.95
C PHE A 85 -0.71 -19.59 -17.65
N SER A 86 -1.60 -19.91 -18.59
CA SER A 86 -3.05 -19.70 -18.47
C SER A 86 -3.67 -20.25 -17.19
N TYR A 87 -3.12 -21.32 -16.62
CA TYR A 87 -3.55 -21.91 -15.35
C TYR A 87 -3.42 -20.96 -14.13
N LEU A 88 -2.56 -19.95 -14.20
CA LEU A 88 -2.38 -18.95 -13.16
C LEU A 88 -3.31 -17.74 -13.33
N ASN A 89 -3.93 -17.57 -14.50
CA ASN A 89 -4.86 -16.48 -14.71
C ASN A 89 -6.03 -16.58 -13.72
N GLN A 90 -6.41 -15.45 -13.14
CA GLN A 90 -7.45 -15.32 -12.11
C GLN A 90 -7.14 -16.04 -10.78
N LYS A 91 -5.90 -16.45 -10.53
CA LYS A 91 -5.50 -17.05 -9.25
C LYS A 91 -4.79 -16.09 -8.33
N ASP A 92 -5.00 -16.32 -7.04
CA ASP A 92 -4.25 -15.67 -5.98
C ASP A 92 -2.93 -16.41 -5.74
N ILE A 93 -1.82 -15.69 -5.83
CA ILE A 93 -0.49 -16.12 -5.40
C ILE A 93 -0.22 -15.48 -4.05
N PHE A 94 -0.26 -16.27 -2.99
CA PHE A 94 -0.01 -15.80 -1.63
C PHE A 94 1.48 -15.45 -1.42
N SER A 95 1.76 -14.62 -0.41
CA SER A 95 3.13 -14.27 -0.01
C SER A 95 4.00 -15.51 0.18
N GLY A 96 5.12 -15.57 -0.55
CA GLY A 96 6.08 -16.68 -0.53
C GLY A 96 5.69 -17.89 -1.39
N GLN A 97 4.48 -17.94 -1.95
CA GLN A 97 4.06 -19.00 -2.85
C GLN A 97 4.75 -18.87 -4.20
N PHE A 98 5.07 -20.02 -4.81
CA PHE A 98 5.74 -20.10 -6.09
C PHE A 98 5.17 -21.22 -6.96
N PHE A 99 5.33 -21.07 -8.27
CA PHE A 99 4.96 -22.04 -9.29
C PHE A 99 6.13 -22.22 -10.26
N ASN A 100 6.43 -23.47 -10.59
CA ASN A 100 7.55 -23.84 -11.44
C ASN A 100 7.05 -24.41 -12.76
N TYR A 101 7.65 -23.95 -13.86
CA TYR A 101 7.31 -24.36 -15.21
C TYR A 101 8.57 -24.80 -15.93
N PRO A 102 8.59 -26.01 -16.52
CA PRO A 102 9.74 -26.48 -17.26
C PRO A 102 9.91 -25.68 -18.56
N ILE A 103 11.15 -25.35 -18.92
CA ILE A 103 11.53 -24.70 -20.18
C ILE A 103 12.76 -25.38 -20.78
N ALA A 104 12.98 -25.22 -22.08
CA ALA A 104 14.19 -25.73 -22.71
C ALA A 104 15.44 -24.95 -22.25
N GLU A 105 16.57 -25.63 -22.18
CA GLU A 105 17.79 -25.20 -21.47
C GLU A 105 18.43 -23.90 -22.01
N ASN A 106 18.08 -23.49 -23.24
CA ASN A 106 18.53 -22.27 -23.91
C ASN A 106 17.39 -21.44 -24.52
N GLN A 107 16.16 -21.64 -24.04
CA GLN A 107 15.01 -20.90 -24.55
C GLN A 107 14.79 -19.67 -23.67
N ASP A 108 15.04 -18.48 -24.20
CA ASP A 108 14.68 -17.22 -23.54
C ASP A 108 13.16 -17.06 -23.51
N ALA A 109 12.65 -16.49 -22.42
CA ALA A 109 11.22 -16.21 -22.27
C ALA A 109 11.03 -14.74 -21.92
N SER A 110 10.28 -14.02 -22.76
CA SER A 110 9.64 -12.79 -22.32
C SER A 110 8.34 -13.16 -21.61
N ILE A 111 8.15 -12.63 -20.40
CA ILE A 111 6.96 -12.86 -19.60
C ILE A 111 6.42 -11.51 -19.19
N PHE A 112 5.16 -11.26 -19.46
CA PHE A 112 4.43 -10.10 -19.00
C PHE A 112 3.37 -10.54 -18.01
N VAL A 113 3.35 -9.92 -16.83
CA VAL A 113 2.43 -10.29 -15.74
C VAL A 113 1.61 -9.06 -15.38
N LYS A 114 0.29 -9.17 -15.54
CA LYS A 114 -0.68 -8.23 -14.98
C LYS A 114 -1.27 -8.83 -13.71
N TYR A 115 -1.23 -8.08 -12.62
CA TYR A 115 -1.76 -8.53 -11.34
C TYR A 115 -2.20 -7.36 -10.47
N HIS A 116 -3.08 -7.62 -9.51
CA HIS A 116 -3.55 -6.59 -8.58
C HIS A 116 -3.56 -7.07 -7.13
N ASP A 117 -3.52 -6.11 -6.21
CA ASP A 117 -4.03 -6.30 -4.86
C ASP A 117 -5.45 -5.72 -4.74
N GLN A 118 -6.00 -5.65 -3.53
CA GLN A 118 -7.33 -5.09 -3.29
C GLN A 118 -7.48 -3.60 -3.66
N ILE A 119 -6.38 -2.89 -3.94
CA ILE A 119 -6.32 -1.43 -4.07
C ILE A 119 -5.75 -1.00 -5.43
N ASN A 120 -4.66 -1.62 -5.90
CA ASN A 120 -3.86 -1.20 -7.03
C ASN A 120 -3.64 -2.33 -8.03
N HIS A 121 -3.46 -1.95 -9.29
CA HIS A 121 -3.05 -2.83 -10.38
C HIS A 121 -1.59 -2.61 -10.71
N PHE A 122 -0.92 -3.68 -11.11
CA PHE A 122 0.51 -3.73 -11.39
C PHE A 122 0.75 -4.48 -12.69
N GLU A 123 1.77 -4.05 -13.41
CA GLU A 123 2.21 -4.66 -14.66
C GLU A 123 3.73 -4.75 -14.61
N GLU A 124 4.26 -5.96 -14.80
CA GLU A 124 5.70 -6.19 -14.80
C GLU A 124 6.11 -7.05 -16.01
N LYS A 125 7.22 -6.66 -16.65
CA LYS A 125 7.82 -7.40 -17.76
C LYS A 125 9.15 -7.99 -17.31
N PHE A 126 9.30 -9.29 -17.53
CA PHE A 126 10.49 -10.06 -17.25
C PHE A 126 11.08 -10.61 -18.54
N THR A 127 12.41 -10.64 -18.62
CA THR A 127 13.15 -11.35 -19.66
C THR A 127 14.05 -12.33 -18.94
N VAL A 128 13.81 -13.62 -19.15
CA VAL A 128 14.33 -14.69 -18.30
C VAL A 128 14.91 -15.84 -19.11
#